data_AF-A0A162LXH9-F1
#
_entry.id   AF-A0A162LXH9-F1
#
_cell.length_a   1.000
_cell.length_b   1.000
_cell.length_c   1.000
_cell.angle_alpha   90.00
_cell.angle_beta   90.00
_cell.angle_gamma   90.00
#
_symmetry.space_group_name_H-M   'P 1'
#
loop_
_entity.id
_entity.type
_entity.pdbx_description
1 polymer ?
#
loop_
_entity_poly.entity_id
_entity_poly.type
_entity_poly.pdbx_seq_one_letter_code
_entity_poly.pdbx_strand_id
1 'polypeptide(L)'
;MEYYYIEFEFCSHESLSRLIETAAKMQYDKEKNTEDIDNKWIKYFTEQELDRFNWPTEEEYEVTRKLLGNVYIKVVPSNEDMKDEWDIYSMFEAIKNGEYDIIGVKHYGEMTYRLEIDPHSYPYGGINSLKKLVTCYGHKLIAADNGIGRIQENDK
;
A
#
# COMPACT_ATOMS: atom_id res chain seq x y z
N MET A 1 -8.72 -9.70 19.58
CA MET A 1 -7.49 -8.96 19.20
C MET A 1 -7.94 -7.79 18.38
N GLU A 2 -7.45 -6.59 18.68
CA GLU A 2 -7.69 -5.41 17.82
C GLU A 2 -6.65 -5.43 16.70
N TYR A 3 -7.12 -5.57 15.46
CA TYR A 3 -6.27 -5.48 14.27
C TYR A 3 -5.95 -4.03 13.97
N TYR A 4 -4.79 -3.80 13.36
CA TYR A 4 -4.46 -2.49 12.80
C TYR A 4 -5.27 -2.32 11.53
N TYR A 5 -5.61 -1.09 11.17
CA TYR A 5 -6.50 -0.87 10.05
C TYR A 5 -6.25 0.43 9.31
N ILE A 6 -6.65 0.41 8.03
CA ILE A 6 -6.83 1.59 7.20
C ILE A 6 -8.31 1.71 6.89
N GLU A 7 -8.92 2.78 7.38
CA GLU A 7 -10.33 3.11 7.19
C GLU A 7 -10.50 4.01 5.97
N PHE A 8 -11.42 3.64 5.09
CA PHE A 8 -11.65 4.34 3.84
C PHE A 8 -13.13 4.34 3.44
N GLU A 9 -13.51 5.34 2.65
CA GLU A 9 -14.78 5.40 1.94
C GLU A 9 -14.59 4.81 0.53
N PHE A 10 -15.48 3.90 0.15
CA PHE A 10 -15.36 3.25 -1.16
C PHE A 10 -15.89 4.14 -2.29
N CYS A 11 -15.27 4.08 -3.47
CA CYS A 11 -15.62 4.93 -4.61
C CYS A 11 -16.65 4.24 -5.51
N SER A 12 -16.41 2.96 -5.82
CA SER A 12 -17.36 2.11 -6.54
C SER A 12 -17.33 0.69 -5.98
N HIS A 13 -18.43 -0.05 -6.18
CA HIS A 13 -18.50 -1.46 -5.79
C HIS A 13 -17.53 -2.34 -6.58
N GLU A 14 -17.25 -1.98 -7.84
CA GLU A 14 -16.28 -2.67 -8.68
C GLU A 14 -14.85 -2.50 -8.14
N SER A 15 -14.42 -1.28 -7.84
CA SER A 15 -13.07 -1.05 -7.30
C SER A 15 -12.90 -1.66 -5.92
N LEU A 16 -13.94 -1.62 -5.09
CA LEU A 16 -13.96 -2.30 -3.79
C LEU A 16 -13.80 -3.82 -3.93
N SER A 17 -14.53 -4.43 -4.86
CA SER A 17 -14.46 -5.89 -5.09
C SER A 17 -13.05 -6.29 -5.54
N ARG A 18 -12.45 -5.50 -6.43
CA ARG A 18 -11.07 -5.72 -6.89
C ARG A 18 -10.05 -5.52 -5.79
N LEU A 19 -10.22 -4.53 -4.91
CA LEU A 19 -9.35 -4.37 -3.73
C LEU A 19 -9.45 -5.57 -2.79
N ILE A 20 -10.66 -6.09 -2.52
CA ILE A 20 -10.87 -7.29 -1.70
C ILE A 20 -10.12 -8.48 -2.29
N GLU A 21 -10.29 -8.74 -3.59
CA GLU A 21 -9.63 -9.85 -4.29
C GLU A 21 -8.10 -9.70 -4.27
N THR A 22 -7.61 -8.47 -4.48
CA THR A 22 -6.18 -8.17 -4.51
C THR A 22 -5.56 -8.35 -3.13
N ALA A 23 -6.18 -7.83 -2.07
CA ALA A 23 -5.72 -7.99 -0.69
C ALA A 23 -5.66 -9.47 -0.29
N ALA A 24 -6.69 -10.25 -0.62
CA ALA A 24 -6.72 -11.69 -0.36
C ALA A 24 -5.61 -12.43 -1.13
N LYS A 25 -5.39 -12.05 -2.39
CA LYS A 25 -4.33 -12.64 -3.21
C LYS A 25 -2.93 -12.31 -2.68
N MET A 26 -2.71 -11.06 -2.30
CA MET A 26 -1.44 -10.61 -1.73
C MET A 26 -1.10 -11.37 -0.45
N GLN A 27 -2.06 -11.57 0.45
CA GLN A 27 -1.86 -12.41 1.64
C GLN A 27 -1.50 -13.85 1.27
N TYR A 28 -2.29 -14.47 0.39
CA TYR A 28 -2.06 -15.84 -0.03
C TYR A 28 -0.66 -16.03 -0.64
N ASP A 29 -0.23 -15.12 -1.51
CA ASP A 29 1.07 -15.24 -2.18
C ASP A 29 2.24 -14.99 -1.22
N LYS A 30 2.05 -14.12 -0.22
CA LYS A 30 3.00 -13.84 0.87
C LYS A 30 3.23 -15.09 1.72
N GLU A 31 2.17 -15.76 2.17
CA GLU A 31 2.26 -17.01 2.94
C GLU A 31 2.95 -18.14 2.18
N LYS A 32 2.79 -18.17 0.86
CA LYS A 32 3.37 -19.20 -0.01
C LYS A 32 4.80 -18.90 -0.48
N ASN A 33 5.36 -17.73 -0.14
CA ASN A 33 6.65 -17.26 -0.67
C ASN A 33 6.74 -17.43 -2.20
N THR A 34 5.71 -16.94 -2.88
CA THR A 34 5.53 -17.16 -4.31
C THR A 34 6.63 -16.48 -5.14
N GLU A 35 7.25 -17.23 -6.06
CA GLU A 35 8.17 -16.67 -7.04
C GLU A 35 7.44 -15.80 -8.08
N ASP A 36 8.12 -14.75 -8.55
CA ASP A 36 7.63 -13.84 -9.59
C ASP A 36 6.28 -13.19 -9.22
N ILE A 37 6.19 -12.73 -7.98
CA ILE A 37 4.96 -12.19 -7.38
C ILE A 37 4.51 -10.87 -8.03
N ASP A 38 5.47 -10.01 -8.39
CA ASP A 38 5.21 -8.69 -8.96
C ASP A 38 4.48 -8.78 -10.31
N ASN A 39 4.93 -9.69 -11.19
CA ASN A 39 4.29 -9.97 -12.48
C ASN A 39 2.89 -10.57 -12.35
N LYS A 40 2.56 -11.14 -11.19
CA LYS A 40 1.20 -11.64 -10.89
C LYS A 40 0.33 -10.52 -10.35
N TRP A 41 0.84 -9.74 -9.41
CA TRP A 41 0.08 -8.66 -8.77
C TRP A 41 -0.24 -7.52 -9.73
N ILE A 42 0.66 -7.16 -10.64
CA ILE A 42 0.41 -6.07 -11.61
C ILE A 42 -0.85 -6.29 -12.45
N LYS A 43 -1.24 -7.56 -12.70
CA LYS A 43 -2.45 -7.93 -13.47
C LYS A 43 -3.76 -7.60 -12.76
N TYR A 44 -3.71 -7.34 -11.46
CA TYR A 44 -4.87 -6.92 -10.68
C TYR A 44 -5.15 -5.42 -10.77
N PHE A 45 -4.33 -4.67 -11.52
CA PHE A 45 -4.47 -3.23 -11.71
C PHE A 45 -4.81 -2.90 -13.17
N THR A 46 -5.68 -1.90 -13.35
CA THR A 46 -6.03 -1.31 -14.64
C THR A 46 -5.05 -0.22 -15.01
N GLU A 47 -4.97 0.13 -16.29
CA GLU A 47 -4.13 1.24 -16.77
C GLU A 47 -4.40 2.55 -16.01
N GLN A 48 -5.66 2.85 -15.65
CA GLN A 48 -6.03 4.05 -14.89
C GLN A 48 -5.49 4.05 -13.45
N GLU A 49 -5.36 2.89 -12.83
CA GLU A 49 -4.79 2.77 -11.48
C GLU A 49 -3.27 2.78 -11.53
N LEU A 50 -2.69 2.18 -12.58
CA LEU A 50 -1.25 2.20 -12.86
C LEU A 50 -0.74 3.62 -13.17
N ASP A 51 -1.56 4.48 -13.78
CA ASP A 51 -1.25 5.89 -14.02
C ASP A 51 -1.11 6.73 -12.74
N ARG A 52 -1.59 6.20 -11.60
CA ARG A 52 -1.42 6.83 -10.27
C ARG A 52 -0.07 6.52 -9.62
N PHE A 53 0.81 5.77 -10.28
CA PHE A 53 2.14 5.45 -9.78
C PHE A 53 3.20 6.22 -10.55
N ASN A 54 4.32 6.47 -9.89
CA ASN A 54 5.50 6.92 -10.59
C ASN A 54 6.11 5.77 -11.40
N TRP A 55 6.52 6.06 -12.63
CA TRP A 55 7.22 5.11 -13.50
C TRP A 55 8.60 5.66 -13.83
N PRO A 56 9.55 5.56 -12.87
CA PRO A 56 10.89 6.09 -13.07
C PRO A 56 11.57 5.38 -14.24
N THR A 57 12.35 6.14 -14.99
CA THR A 57 13.24 5.59 -16.02
C THR A 57 14.34 4.75 -15.38
N GLU A 58 14.98 3.89 -16.19
CA GLU A 58 16.12 3.06 -15.73
C GLU A 58 17.25 3.91 -15.13
N GLU A 59 17.48 5.11 -15.69
CA GLU A 59 18.50 6.04 -15.19
C GLU A 59 18.13 6.60 -13.80
N GLU A 60 16.88 7.02 -13.62
CA GLU A 60 16.36 7.49 -12.32
C GLU A 60 16.36 6.38 -11.27
N TYR A 61 16.04 5.15 -11.68
CA TYR A 61 16.09 3.97 -10.81
C TYR A 61 17.52 3.70 -10.32
N GLU A 62 18.50 3.69 -11.22
CA GLU A 62 19.91 3.47 -10.85
C GLU A 62 20.49 4.60 -10.00
N VAL A 63 20.08 5.85 -10.22
CA VAL A 63 20.42 6.98 -9.36
C VAL A 63 19.83 6.78 -7.96
N THR A 64 18.54 6.43 -7.87
CA THR A 64 17.84 6.19 -6.61
C THR A 64 18.45 5.04 -5.82
N ARG A 65 18.74 3.91 -6.49
CA ARG A 65 19.41 2.74 -5.90
C ARG A 65 20.78 3.12 -5.34
N LYS A 66 21.59 3.90 -6.07
CA LYS A 66 22.92 4.35 -5.60
C LYS A 66 22.83 5.30 -4.40
N LEU A 67 21.80 6.16 -4.36
CA LEU A 67 21.56 7.07 -3.24
C LEU A 67 21.10 6.33 -1.98
N LEU A 68 20.16 5.38 -2.11
CA LEU A 68 19.62 4.59 -1.00
C LEU A 68 20.59 3.52 -0.49
N GLY A 69 21.39 2.92 -1.37
CA GLY A 69 22.35 1.87 -1.02
C GLY A 69 23.56 2.33 -0.17
N ASN A 70 23.75 3.64 0.01
CA ASN A 70 24.97 4.18 0.62
C ASN A 70 24.77 5.02 1.90
N VAL A 71 23.57 5.21 2.45
CA VAL A 71 23.43 6.10 3.63
C VAL A 71 22.37 5.63 4.65
N TYR A 72 22.82 5.47 5.91
CA TYR A 72 21.96 5.49 7.10
C TYR A 72 21.27 6.87 7.21
N ILE A 73 19.97 6.89 6.93
CA ILE A 73 19.02 8.00 7.09
C ILE A 73 19.46 9.30 6.40
N LYS A 74 18.95 9.53 5.19
CA LYS A 74 18.84 10.87 4.61
C LYS A 74 17.39 11.13 4.24
N VAL A 75 16.84 12.20 4.78
CA VAL A 75 15.61 12.84 4.30
C VAL A 75 15.78 13.03 2.80
N VAL A 76 14.98 12.30 2.01
CA VAL A 76 14.92 12.48 0.57
C VAL A 76 14.25 13.83 0.35
N PRO A 77 14.88 14.81 -0.32
CA PRO A 77 14.17 16.03 -0.68
C PRO A 77 12.99 15.64 -1.55
N SER A 78 11.78 16.05 -1.19
CA SER A 78 10.61 15.88 -2.05
C SER A 78 10.91 16.60 -3.35
N ASN A 79 11.15 15.84 -4.42
CA ASN A 79 11.19 16.44 -5.74
C ASN A 79 9.77 16.92 -6.02
N GLU A 80 9.56 18.23 -6.18
CA GLU A 80 8.22 18.79 -6.45
C GLU A 80 7.62 18.22 -7.76
N ASP A 81 8.46 17.64 -8.63
CA ASP A 81 8.08 16.95 -9.86
C ASP A 81 7.67 15.47 -9.67
N MET A 82 7.92 14.85 -8.50
CA MET A 82 7.38 13.51 -8.21
C MET A 82 5.92 13.65 -7.82
N LYS A 83 5.03 13.41 -8.79
CA LYS A 83 3.57 13.41 -8.58
C LYS A 83 3.10 12.39 -7.54
N ASP A 84 3.89 11.35 -7.29
CA ASP A 84 3.63 10.34 -6.26
C ASP A 84 4.95 9.79 -5.70
N GLU A 85 4.99 9.52 -4.39
CA GLU A 85 6.18 8.99 -3.71
C GLU A 85 6.42 7.51 -4.03
N TRP A 86 5.43 6.81 -4.59
CA TRP A 86 5.49 5.37 -4.87
C TRP A 86 5.56 5.07 -6.38
N ASP A 87 6.57 4.30 -6.76
CA ASP A 87 6.44 3.41 -7.92
C ASP A 87 5.69 2.13 -7.50
N ILE A 88 5.09 1.43 -8.47
CA ILE A 88 4.26 0.26 -8.14
C ILE A 88 5.08 -0.91 -7.55
N TYR A 89 6.32 -1.08 -8.00
CA TYR A 89 7.15 -2.21 -7.57
C TYR A 89 7.71 -1.98 -6.16
N SER A 90 8.03 -0.74 -5.78
CA SER A 90 8.37 -0.44 -4.39
C SER A 90 7.20 -0.64 -3.43
N MET A 91 5.96 -0.36 -3.86
CA MET A 91 4.77 -0.71 -3.08
C MET A 91 4.64 -2.23 -2.92
N PHE A 92 4.81 -2.99 -4.00
CA PHE A 92 4.79 -4.45 -3.95
C PHE A 92 5.88 -5.01 -3.03
N GLU A 93 7.12 -4.54 -3.14
CA GLU A 93 8.22 -4.99 -2.30
C GLU A 93 7.96 -4.68 -0.82
N ALA A 94 7.41 -3.49 -0.52
CA ALA A 94 7.03 -3.11 0.85
C ALA A 94 5.92 -4.01 1.42
N ILE A 95 4.92 -4.40 0.61
CA ILE A 95 3.85 -5.32 1.03
C ILE A 95 4.41 -6.74 1.22
N LYS A 96 5.21 -7.21 0.26
CA LYS A 96 5.83 -8.54 0.27
C LYS A 96 6.67 -8.75 1.53
N ASN A 97 7.51 -7.77 1.87
CA ASN A 97 8.45 -7.88 3.00
C ASN A 97 7.91 -7.32 4.32
N GLY A 98 6.70 -6.77 4.36
CA GLY A 98 6.12 -6.23 5.59
C GLY A 98 5.92 -7.29 6.67
N GLU A 99 6.29 -7.02 7.92
CA GLU A 99 6.08 -7.94 9.05
C GLU A 99 4.64 -7.87 9.59
N TYR A 100 3.67 -8.24 8.77
CA TYR A 100 2.25 -8.31 9.11
C TYR A 100 1.52 -9.30 8.20
N ASP A 101 0.40 -9.81 8.68
CA ASP A 101 -0.58 -10.50 7.84
C ASP A 101 -1.70 -9.55 7.43
N ILE A 102 -2.11 -9.58 6.16
CA ILE A 102 -3.31 -8.92 5.69
C ILE A 102 -4.50 -9.80 6.04
N ILE A 103 -5.35 -9.33 6.96
CA ILE A 103 -6.57 -10.04 7.36
C ILE A 103 -7.67 -9.89 6.31
N GLY A 104 -7.70 -8.75 5.63
CA GLY A 104 -8.59 -8.49 4.50
C GLY A 104 -9.39 -7.20 4.68
N VAL A 105 -10.33 -6.97 3.76
CA VAL A 105 -11.18 -5.78 3.75
C VAL A 105 -12.55 -6.10 4.34
N LYS A 106 -12.96 -5.36 5.37
CA LYS A 106 -14.23 -5.54 6.09
C LYS A 106 -15.09 -4.29 6.06
N HIS A 107 -16.40 -4.49 6.00
CA HIS A 107 -17.39 -3.42 6.15
C HIS A 107 -17.43 -2.94 7.60
N TYR A 108 -17.42 -1.63 7.82
CA TYR A 108 -17.36 -1.03 9.16
C TYR A 108 -18.53 -0.06 9.45
N GLY A 109 -19.02 0.66 8.44
CA GLY A 109 -20.15 1.58 8.54
C GLY A 109 -20.86 1.75 7.19
N GLU A 110 -21.89 2.60 7.11
CA GLU A 110 -22.78 2.68 5.92
C GLU A 110 -22.04 2.82 4.58
N MET A 111 -20.97 3.61 4.55
CA MET A 111 -20.13 3.80 3.35
C MET A 111 -18.64 3.54 3.62
N THR A 112 -18.30 2.96 4.76
CA THR A 112 -16.91 2.85 5.23
C THR A 112 -16.47 1.41 5.38
N TYR A 113 -15.24 1.17 4.93
CA TYR A 113 -14.57 -0.13 4.97
C TYR A 113 -13.22 0.02 5.66
N ARG A 114 -12.69 -1.11 6.12
CA ARG A 114 -11.39 -1.21 6.74
C ARG A 114 -10.57 -2.29 6.06
N LEU A 115 -9.36 -1.96 5.63
CA LEU A 115 -8.32 -2.94 5.34
C LEU A 115 -7.64 -3.25 6.66
N GLU A 116 -7.84 -4.46 7.19
CA GLU A 116 -7.30 -4.91 8.47
C GLU A 116 -6.02 -5.71 8.30
N ILE A 117 -5.07 -5.50 9.20
CA ILE A 117 -3.79 -6.22 9.26
C ILE A 117 -3.46 -6.65 10.68
N ASP A 118 -2.71 -7.75 10.79
CA ASP A 118 -2.18 -8.28 12.03
C ASP A 118 -0.64 -8.16 12.04
N PRO A 119 -0.08 -7.14 12.71
CA PRO A 119 1.36 -6.92 12.74
C PRO A 119 2.07 -7.99 13.58
N HIS A 120 3.22 -8.45 13.11
CA HIS A 120 4.04 -9.43 13.85
C HIS A 120 4.91 -8.78 14.94
N SER A 121 5.10 -7.46 14.89
CA SER A 121 5.95 -6.71 15.82
C SER A 121 5.42 -5.30 16.09
N TYR A 122 5.68 -4.78 17.30
CA TYR A 122 5.34 -3.41 17.72
C TYR A 122 6.61 -2.62 18.06
N PRO A 123 6.71 -1.32 17.69
CA PRO A 123 5.75 -0.51 16.92
C PRO A 123 5.82 -0.79 15.41
N TYR A 124 4.66 -0.84 14.75
CA TYR A 124 4.57 -1.01 13.29
C TYR A 124 4.28 0.32 12.58
N GLY A 125 5.29 0.91 11.95
CA GLY A 125 5.16 2.17 11.20
C GLY A 125 4.86 2.01 9.70
N GLY A 126 4.89 0.78 9.19
CA GLY A 126 5.00 0.49 7.76
C GLY A 126 3.70 0.38 6.97
N ILE A 127 2.62 1.10 7.34
CA ILE A 127 1.30 0.93 6.68
C ILE A 127 1.10 1.81 5.43
N ASN A 128 2.08 2.64 5.07
CA ASN A 128 1.94 3.59 3.94
C ASN A 128 1.77 2.90 2.58
N SER A 129 2.41 1.74 2.38
CA SER A 129 2.22 0.94 1.15
C SER A 129 0.77 0.43 1.04
N LEU A 130 0.15 0.06 2.16
CA LEU A 130 -1.25 -0.36 2.20
C LEU A 130 -2.21 0.82 2.04
N LYS A 131 -1.86 2.00 2.55
CA LYS A 131 -2.61 3.23 2.27
C LYS A 131 -2.58 3.53 0.77
N LYS A 132 -1.42 3.41 0.14
CA LYS A 132 -1.25 3.58 -1.31
C LYS A 132 -2.04 2.54 -2.10
N LEU A 133 -2.05 1.28 -1.65
CA LEU A 133 -2.88 0.22 -2.22
C LEU A 133 -4.36 0.61 -2.20
N VAL A 134 -4.88 1.13 -1.08
CA VAL A 134 -6.29 1.57 -1.00
C VAL A 134 -6.56 2.74 -1.95
N THR A 135 -5.70 3.76 -1.96
CA THR A 135 -5.93 4.99 -2.75
C THR A 135 -5.75 4.80 -4.25
N CYS A 136 -4.94 3.83 -4.70
CA CYS A 136 -4.77 3.59 -6.13
C CYS A 136 -6.06 3.05 -6.78
N TYR A 137 -6.90 2.30 -6.04
CA TYR A 137 -8.26 1.91 -6.46
C TYR A 137 -9.29 3.06 -6.41
N GLY A 138 -8.85 4.29 -6.13
CA GLY A 138 -9.69 5.48 -6.07
C GLY A 138 -10.48 5.64 -4.78
N HIS A 139 -10.24 4.81 -3.76
CA HIS A 139 -10.88 4.94 -2.45
C HIS A 139 -10.31 6.13 -1.68
N LYS A 140 -11.15 6.75 -0.86
CA LYS A 140 -10.79 7.90 -0.05
C LYS A 140 -10.38 7.46 1.35
N LEU A 141 -9.16 7.77 1.77
CA LEU A 141 -8.72 7.48 3.12
C LEU A 141 -9.44 8.39 4.12
N ILE A 142 -9.84 7.81 5.25
CA ILE A 142 -10.53 8.52 6.34
C ILE A 142 -9.66 8.54 7.59
N ALA A 143 -9.08 7.39 7.94
CA ALA A 143 -8.25 7.24 9.11
C ALA A 143 -7.37 5.99 8.99
N ALA A 144 -6.37 5.90 9.86
CA ALA A 144 -5.65 4.66 10.09
C ALA A 144 -5.36 4.47 11.59
N ASP A 145 -5.27 3.22 12.02
CA ASP A 145 -4.77 2.85 13.33
C ASP A 145 -3.66 1.82 13.17
N ASN A 146 -2.47 2.17 13.66
CA ASN A 146 -1.28 1.34 13.66
C ASN A 146 -0.83 0.98 15.09
N GLY A 147 -1.78 0.87 16.02
CA GLY A 147 -1.53 0.46 17.40
C GLY A 147 -1.08 1.58 18.34
N ILE A 148 -1.00 2.82 17.87
CA ILE A 148 -0.88 4.02 18.72
C ILE A 148 -2.20 4.79 18.83
N GLY A 149 -3.26 4.29 18.19
CA GLY A 149 -4.59 4.89 18.14
C GLY A 149 -4.93 5.45 16.77
N ARG A 150 -6.23 5.71 16.58
CA ARG A 150 -6.80 6.21 15.33
C ARG A 150 -6.31 7.63 14.99
N ILE A 151 -5.62 7.77 13.87
CA ILE A 151 -5.19 9.04 13.28
C ILE A 151 -6.11 9.34 12.07
N GLN A 152 -6.63 10.56 11.99
CA GLN A 152 -7.41 11.00 10.83
C GLN A 152 -6.49 11.33 9.66
N GLU A 153 -6.84 10.84 8.47
CA GLU A 153 -6.17 11.21 7.23
C GLU A 153 -6.90 12.43 6.64
N ASN A 154 -6.17 13.52 6.42
CA ASN A 154 -6.73 14.69 5.73
C ASN A 154 -6.39 14.55 4.24
N ASP A 155 -7.38 14.77 3.37
CA ASP A 155 -7.13 14.95 1.94
C ASP A 155 -6.13 16.11 1.77
N LYS A 156 -4.93 15.81 1.26
CA LYS A 156 -3.99 16.82 0.78
C LYS A 156 -4.29 17.15 -0.67
#